data_AF-A0A1W1WWN3-F1
#
_entry.id   AF-A0A1W1WWN3-F1
#
_cell.length_a   1.000
_cell.length_b   1.000
_cell.length_c   1.000
_cell.angle_alpha   90.00
_cell.angle_beta   90.00
_cell.angle_gamma   90.00
#
_symmetry.space_group_name_H-M   'P 1'
#
loop_
_entity.id
_entity.type
_entity.pdbx_description
1 polymer ?
#
loop_
_entity_poly.entity_id
_entity_poly.type
_entity_poly.pdbx_seq_one_letter_code
_entity_poly.pdbx_strand_id
1 'polypeptide(L)'
;MKNSKNILHKAKIGDKKIQRNLAIACISAVVILCFIFLLLKITILNDKNSNVMNSTKNFNTEVGKQNLNNTIIIPYMNSQIVTGNNLVYCSTFQLAWNELKDNIIKGNIIIDGNPAGVNFLNEGLSTKNDISEKYYLAMAGYNKDDIIGKINRNLKEKFGGSAPKVTEKLVYPEDILAYSYLNVDLQFMYKFNELNQPINFKNTKVKAFGIKKYNYSDAKIGNQVNILYYKNDSDFIINLKTQNSKDEIILANINPQNTLLDTILTP
;
A
#
# COMPACT_ATOMS: atom_id res chain seq x y z
N MET A 1 -9.32 8.96 -15.77
CA MET A 1 -8.03 9.59 -16.11
C MET A 1 -8.17 10.77 -17.10
N LYS A 2 -8.89 11.86 -16.74
CA LYS A 2 -9.03 13.04 -17.63
C LYS A 2 -9.17 14.44 -16.99
N ASN A 3 -9.17 14.59 -15.66
CA ASN A 3 -9.42 15.91 -15.02
C ASN A 3 -8.22 16.57 -14.31
N SER A 4 -7.05 15.93 -14.23
CA SER A 4 -5.90 16.49 -13.49
C SER A 4 -5.18 17.66 -14.18
N LYS A 5 -5.41 17.88 -15.48
CA LYS A 5 -4.69 18.93 -16.25
C LYS A 5 -5.22 20.36 -16.04
N ASN A 6 -6.48 20.53 -15.63
CA ASN A 6 -7.09 21.87 -15.53
C ASN A 6 -6.88 22.56 -14.16
N ILE A 7 -6.39 21.85 -13.14
CA ILE A 7 -6.16 22.40 -11.80
C ILE A 7 -4.73 23.00 -11.66
N LEU A 8 -3.82 22.57 -12.53
CA LEU A 8 -2.39 22.95 -12.53
C LEU A 8 -2.11 24.46 -12.75
N HIS A 9 -3.09 25.25 -13.19
CA HIS A 9 -2.83 26.64 -13.61
C HIS A 9 -3.11 27.72 -12.54
N LYS A 10 -3.54 27.38 -11.32
CA LYS A 10 -3.97 28.38 -10.32
C LYS A 10 -3.24 28.42 -8.98
N ALA A 11 -2.33 27.50 -8.66
CA ALA A 11 -1.57 27.59 -7.40
C ALA A 11 -0.27 28.38 -7.60
N LYS A 12 -0.38 29.71 -7.59
CA LYS A 12 0.77 30.62 -7.60
C LYS A 12 1.50 30.53 -6.26
N ILE A 13 2.81 30.34 -6.34
CA ILE A 13 3.79 30.28 -5.25
C ILE A 13 3.68 31.52 -4.36
N GLY A 14 3.57 31.34 -3.04
CA GLY A 14 3.98 32.38 -2.10
C GLY A 14 3.17 32.49 -0.82
N ASP A 15 3.36 31.56 0.13
CA ASP A 15 3.32 31.95 1.54
C ASP A 15 4.26 31.05 2.37
N LYS A 16 5.33 31.65 2.90
CA LYS A 16 6.34 30.96 3.73
C LYS A 16 5.74 30.33 4.98
N LYS A 17 4.58 30.83 5.43
CA LYS A 17 3.87 30.31 6.61
C LYS A 17 3.16 28.98 6.31
N ILE A 18 2.55 28.88 5.13
CA ILE A 18 1.85 27.67 4.64
C ILE A 18 2.84 26.52 4.43
N GLN A 19 4.00 26.80 3.84
CA GLN A 19 5.04 25.80 3.60
C GLN A 19 5.68 25.27 4.91
N ARG A 20 5.81 26.12 5.94
CA ARG A 20 6.35 25.73 7.24
C ARG A 20 5.42 24.76 7.99
N ASN A 21 4.11 24.97 7.91
CA ASN A 21 3.14 24.14 8.61
C ASN A 21 2.88 22.82 7.85
N LEU A 22 2.93 22.84 6.51
CA LEU A 22 2.92 21.63 5.67
C LEU A 22 4.14 20.73 5.92
N ALA A 23 5.33 21.33 6.06
CA ALA A 23 6.56 20.60 6.33
C ALA A 23 6.48 19.79 7.63
N ILE A 24 5.71 20.24 8.63
CA ILE A 24 5.52 19.56 9.92
C ILE A 24 4.58 18.34 9.80
N ALA A 25 3.66 18.36 8.86
CA ALA A 25 2.62 17.34 8.74
C ALA A 25 2.97 16.21 7.74
N CYS A 26 4.02 16.37 6.93
CA CYS A 26 4.62 15.30 6.09
C CYS A 26 5.22 14.13 6.91
N ILE A 27 5.39 14.33 8.22
CA ILE A 27 6.51 13.78 8.98
C ILE A 27 6.19 12.43 9.64
N SER A 28 4.93 12.16 9.97
CA SER A 28 4.54 10.94 10.70
C SER A 28 4.31 9.73 9.79
N ALA A 29 3.91 9.93 8.53
CA ALA A 29 3.53 8.84 7.63
C ALA A 29 4.72 8.06 7.06
N VAL A 30 5.86 8.72 6.84
CA VAL A 30 7.00 8.11 6.12
C VAL A 30 7.83 7.18 7.02
N VAL A 31 7.89 7.43 8.33
CA VAL A 31 8.63 6.57 9.29
C VAL A 31 8.01 5.17 9.38
N ILE A 32 6.69 5.06 9.12
CA ILE A 32 5.98 3.77 9.05
C ILE A 32 6.28 3.06 7.72
N LEU A 33 6.52 3.80 6.62
CA LEU A 33 6.76 3.24 5.29
C LEU A 33 8.12 2.51 5.16
N CYS A 34 9.15 2.95 5.88
CA CYS A 34 10.53 2.44 5.71
C CYS A 34 10.78 1.02 6.27
N PHE A 35 9.84 0.39 6.98
CA PHE A 35 10.07 -0.90 7.66
C PHE A 35 8.99 -1.97 7.45
N ILE A 36 8.01 -1.74 6.56
CA ILE A 36 6.96 -2.73 6.33
C ILE A 36 7.33 -3.63 5.14
N PHE A 37 7.95 -4.77 5.44
CA PHE A 37 7.90 -5.94 4.55
C PHE A 37 6.47 -6.51 4.59
N LEU A 38 5.59 -6.02 3.72
CA LEU A 38 4.22 -6.54 3.59
C LEU A 38 4.27 -7.88 2.84
N LEU A 39 4.22 -8.98 3.58
CA LEU A 39 3.94 -10.32 3.04
C LEU A 39 2.43 -10.57 3.16
N LEU A 40 1.75 -10.62 2.01
CA LEU A 40 0.31 -10.89 1.92
C LEU A 40 0.12 -12.32 1.40
N LYS A 41 -0.37 -13.22 2.24
CA LYS A 41 -0.52 -14.65 1.96
C LYS A 41 -2.00 -15.06 2.03
N ILE A 42 -2.50 -15.75 0.99
CA ILE A 42 -3.80 -16.42 1.02
C ILE A 42 -3.58 -17.90 0.73
N THR A 43 -3.89 -18.78 1.68
CA THR A 43 -3.88 -20.23 1.49
C THR A 43 -5.31 -20.72 1.45
N ILE A 44 -5.70 -21.40 0.36
CA ILE A 44 -7.06 -21.92 0.15
C ILE A 44 -6.96 -23.44 0.02
N LEU A 45 -7.67 -24.18 0.88
CA LEU A 45 -7.73 -25.64 0.84
C LEU A 45 -9.07 -26.08 0.23
N ASN A 46 -9.03 -27.02 -0.72
CA ASN A 46 -10.22 -27.54 -1.37
C ASN A 46 -10.69 -28.81 -0.65
N ASP A 47 -11.95 -28.87 -0.20
CA ASP A 47 -12.56 -30.09 0.34
C ASP A 47 -13.31 -30.84 -0.75
N LYS A 48 -13.16 -32.17 -0.81
CA LYS A 48 -13.41 -33.01 -2.00
C LYS A 48 -14.89 -33.19 -2.39
N ASN A 49 -15.86 -32.59 -1.70
CA ASN A 49 -17.29 -32.88 -1.92
C ASN A 49 -18.18 -31.69 -2.29
N SER A 50 -17.61 -30.54 -2.66
CA SER A 50 -18.41 -29.38 -3.06
C SER A 50 -17.60 -28.38 -3.88
N ASN A 51 -18.24 -27.64 -4.80
CA ASN A 51 -17.66 -26.51 -5.57
C ASN A 51 -17.41 -25.28 -4.66
N VAL A 52 -16.85 -25.51 -3.49
CA VAL A 52 -16.97 -24.68 -2.30
C VAL A 52 -15.58 -24.58 -1.67
N MET A 53 -15.16 -23.33 -1.49
CA MET A 53 -13.78 -22.96 -1.22
C MET A 53 -13.62 -22.68 0.28
N ASN A 54 -12.99 -23.61 1.01
CA ASN A 54 -12.81 -23.50 2.46
C ASN A 54 -11.54 -22.70 2.79
N SER A 55 -11.73 -21.49 3.35
CA SER A 55 -10.63 -20.68 3.90
C SER A 55 -10.28 -21.18 5.30
N THR A 56 -9.35 -22.13 5.42
CA THR A 56 -8.74 -22.48 6.71
C THR A 56 -7.52 -21.59 6.98
N LYS A 57 -7.78 -20.30 7.16
CA LYS A 57 -7.09 -19.38 8.07
C LYS A 57 -7.64 -18.00 7.78
N ASN A 58 -8.21 -17.37 8.81
CA ASN A 58 -8.46 -15.93 8.87
C ASN A 58 -7.37 -15.17 8.11
N PHE A 59 -7.72 -14.07 7.42
CA PHE A 59 -6.80 -13.13 6.74
C PHE A 59 -5.80 -12.44 7.71
N ASN A 60 -5.26 -13.18 8.68
CA ASN A 60 -4.22 -12.78 9.60
C ASN A 60 -2.89 -12.91 8.88
N THR A 61 -2.56 -11.84 8.17
CA THR A 61 -1.27 -11.60 7.55
C THR A 61 -0.20 -11.44 8.64
N GLU A 62 0.94 -12.13 8.47
CA GLU A 62 2.09 -12.01 9.35
C GLU A 62 2.61 -10.56 9.32
N VAL A 63 2.23 -9.78 10.33
CA VAL A 63 2.87 -8.50 10.63
C VAL A 63 4.27 -8.83 11.15
N GLY A 64 5.31 -8.53 10.37
CA GLY A 64 6.68 -8.92 10.70
C GLY A 64 7.12 -8.40 12.07
N LYS A 65 7.57 -9.31 12.96
CA LYS A 65 8.32 -9.16 14.23
C LYS A 65 8.00 -8.00 15.22
N GLN A 66 7.15 -7.05 14.90
CA GLN A 66 6.73 -5.93 15.74
C GLN A 66 5.23 -6.04 16.02
N ASN A 67 4.86 -5.94 17.29
CA ASN A 67 3.46 -5.92 17.72
C ASN A 67 2.79 -4.63 17.25
N LEU A 68 2.15 -4.65 16.08
CA LEU A 68 1.31 -3.55 15.58
C LEU A 68 -0.14 -3.75 16.04
N ASN A 69 -0.38 -3.67 17.35
CA ASN A 69 -1.67 -4.02 17.97
C ASN A 69 -2.88 -3.26 17.39
N ASN A 70 -2.66 -2.07 16.83
CA ASN A 70 -3.72 -1.23 16.26
C ASN A 70 -3.65 -1.12 14.73
N THR A 71 -2.87 -1.97 14.03
CA THR A 71 -2.79 -1.94 12.57
C THR A 71 -3.58 -3.10 11.96
N ILE A 72 -4.51 -2.77 11.06
CA ILE A 72 -5.35 -3.72 10.33
C ILE A 72 -4.92 -3.69 8.87
N ILE A 73 -4.56 -4.85 8.34
CA ILE A 73 -4.29 -5.02 6.92
C ILE A 73 -5.61 -5.41 6.23
N ILE A 74 -6.01 -4.64 5.23
CA ILE A 74 -7.28 -4.82 4.53
C ILE A 74 -7.06 -5.29 3.08
N PRO A 75 -7.83 -6.29 2.60
CA PRO A 75 -7.66 -6.81 1.24
C PRO A 75 -8.38 -5.96 0.17
N TYR A 76 -9.31 -5.08 0.56
CA TYR A 76 -10.11 -4.24 -0.35
C TYR A 76 -10.40 -2.87 0.27
N MET A 77 -10.49 -1.83 -0.56
CA MET A 77 -10.59 -0.42 -0.12
C MET A 77 -11.95 -0.04 0.49
N ASN A 78 -13.03 -0.78 0.23
CA ASN A 78 -14.35 -0.55 0.83
C ASN A 78 -14.44 -1.00 2.30
N SER A 79 -13.33 -1.43 2.90
CA SER A 79 -13.28 -1.71 4.33
C SER A 79 -13.52 -0.43 5.14
N GLN A 80 -14.32 -0.54 6.21
CA GLN A 80 -14.63 0.59 7.07
C GLN A 80 -13.39 1.10 7.82
N ILE A 81 -13.24 2.43 7.88
CA ILE A 81 -12.22 3.08 8.70
C ILE A 81 -12.67 3.06 10.16
N VAL A 82 -11.93 2.34 11.01
CA VAL A 82 -12.20 2.25 12.45
C VAL A 82 -11.32 3.25 13.20
N THR A 83 -11.94 4.13 13.98
CA THR A 83 -11.22 5.12 14.78
C THR A 83 -10.31 4.45 15.79
N GLY A 84 -9.04 4.86 15.83
CA GLY A 84 -8.02 4.28 16.71
C GLY A 84 -7.16 3.20 16.05
N ASN A 85 -7.51 2.77 14.84
CA ASN A 85 -6.75 1.81 14.06
C ASN A 85 -6.02 2.48 12.88
N ASN A 86 -4.86 1.93 12.53
CA ASN A 86 -4.20 2.17 11.26
C ASN A 86 -4.74 1.15 10.26
N LEU A 87 -5.16 1.59 9.08
CA LEU A 87 -5.56 0.69 8.00
C LEU A 87 -4.47 0.67 6.94
N VAL A 88 -4.09 -0.53 6.50
CA VAL A 88 -3.07 -0.74 5.49
C VAL A 88 -3.68 -1.54 4.35
N TYR A 89 -3.77 -0.92 3.19
CA TYR A 89 -4.20 -1.55 1.95
C TYR A 89 -3.00 -1.69 1.00
N CYS A 90 -2.91 -2.81 0.29
CA CYS A 90 -1.94 -3.00 -0.77
C CYS A 90 -2.62 -3.58 -2.01
N SER A 91 -2.47 -2.89 -3.14
CA SER A 91 -3.10 -3.29 -4.40
C SER A 91 -2.56 -4.62 -4.95
N THR A 92 -1.37 -5.07 -4.54
CA THR A 92 -0.84 -6.36 -5.00
C THR A 92 -1.67 -7.55 -4.52
N PHE A 93 -2.42 -7.42 -3.41
CA PHE A 93 -3.39 -8.42 -2.99
C PHE A 93 -4.46 -8.62 -4.07
N GLN A 94 -5.01 -7.53 -4.58
CA GLN A 94 -6.00 -7.55 -5.66
C GLN A 94 -5.41 -8.20 -6.91
N LEU A 95 -4.12 -8.01 -7.19
CA LEU A 95 -3.46 -8.67 -8.31
C LEU A 95 -3.40 -10.20 -8.14
N ALA A 96 -3.05 -10.70 -6.94
CA ALA A 96 -3.09 -12.14 -6.67
C ALA A 96 -4.52 -12.70 -6.73
N TRP A 97 -5.51 -11.93 -6.28
CA TRP A 97 -6.91 -12.30 -6.45
C TRP A 97 -7.31 -12.39 -7.92
N ASN A 98 -6.90 -11.43 -8.74
CA ASN A 98 -7.16 -11.45 -10.19
C ASN A 98 -6.47 -12.66 -10.85
N GLU A 99 -5.22 -12.99 -10.48
CA GLU A 99 -4.55 -14.19 -10.97
C GLU A 99 -5.36 -15.46 -10.67
N LEU A 100 -5.89 -15.58 -9.45
CA LEU A 100 -6.73 -16.70 -9.05
C LEU A 100 -8.04 -16.70 -9.85
N LYS A 101 -8.71 -15.55 -9.94
CA LYS A 101 -10.00 -15.37 -10.62
C LYS A 101 -9.91 -15.69 -12.11
N ASP A 102 -8.91 -15.15 -12.79
CA ASP A 102 -8.84 -15.15 -14.25
C ASP A 102 -8.12 -16.38 -14.80
N ASN A 103 -7.08 -16.88 -14.11
CA ASN A 103 -6.23 -17.96 -14.62
C ASN A 103 -6.56 -19.34 -14.04
N ILE A 104 -7.12 -19.40 -12.83
CA ILE A 104 -7.40 -20.67 -12.13
C ILE A 104 -8.89 -20.98 -12.13
N ILE A 105 -9.71 -20.07 -11.60
CA ILE A 105 -11.17 -20.25 -11.44
C ILE A 105 -11.93 -19.92 -12.74
N LYS A 106 -11.42 -18.97 -13.54
CA LYS A 106 -12.02 -18.48 -14.79
C LYS A 106 -13.41 -17.88 -14.60
N GLY A 107 -13.60 -17.14 -13.51
CA GLY A 107 -14.87 -16.53 -13.14
C GLY A 107 -14.82 -15.96 -11.74
N ASN A 108 -15.92 -15.33 -11.31
CA ASN A 108 -16.02 -14.80 -9.96
C ASN A 108 -15.80 -15.91 -8.92
N ILE A 109 -14.94 -15.61 -7.95
CA ILE A 109 -14.64 -16.53 -6.85
C ILE A 109 -15.81 -16.50 -5.88
N ILE A 110 -16.27 -17.68 -5.48
CA ILE A 110 -17.30 -17.87 -4.46
C ILE A 110 -16.63 -18.52 -3.26
N ILE A 111 -16.76 -17.90 -2.08
CA ILE A 111 -16.27 -18.45 -0.81
C ILE A 111 -17.47 -18.76 0.08
N ASP A 112 -17.38 -19.88 0.78
CA ASP A 112 -18.37 -20.29 1.77
C ASP A 112 -18.63 -19.22 2.83
N GLY A 113 -19.89 -19.08 3.20
CA GLY A 113 -20.36 -17.99 4.07
C GLY A 113 -20.46 -16.63 3.37
N ASN A 114 -20.08 -16.53 2.09
CA ASN A 114 -20.18 -15.33 1.25
C ASN A 114 -19.74 -14.03 1.98
N PRO A 115 -18.48 -13.97 2.47
CA PRO A 115 -18.01 -12.78 3.17
C PRO A 115 -18.03 -11.57 2.22
N ALA A 116 -18.53 -10.44 2.71
CA ALA A 116 -18.77 -9.24 1.88
C ALA A 116 -17.54 -8.79 1.06
N GLY A 117 -16.33 -9.04 1.57
CA GLY A 117 -15.06 -8.76 0.89
C GLY A 117 -14.88 -9.45 -0.46
N VAL A 118 -15.50 -10.61 -0.67
CA VAL A 118 -15.38 -11.39 -1.91
C VAL A 118 -15.96 -10.65 -3.10
N ASN A 119 -17.10 -9.97 -2.91
CA ASN A 119 -17.73 -9.18 -3.97
C ASN A 119 -16.82 -8.02 -4.40
N PHE A 120 -16.26 -7.28 -3.45
CA PHE A 120 -15.32 -6.18 -3.75
C PHE A 120 -14.05 -6.66 -4.44
N LEU A 121 -13.51 -7.83 -4.04
CA LEU A 121 -12.34 -8.40 -4.69
C LEU A 121 -12.65 -8.89 -6.12
N ASN A 122 -13.86 -9.41 -6.36
CA ASN A 122 -14.28 -9.85 -7.70
C ASN A 122 -14.44 -8.67 -8.69
N GLU A 123 -14.76 -7.46 -8.20
CA GLU A 123 -14.84 -6.24 -9.03
C GLU A 123 -13.50 -5.87 -9.68
N GLY A 124 -12.36 -6.21 -9.07
CA GLY A 124 -11.05 -6.02 -9.70
C GLY A 124 -10.62 -4.56 -9.81
N LEU A 125 -10.81 -3.76 -8.75
CA LEU A 125 -10.52 -2.30 -8.74
C LEU A 125 -9.05 -1.92 -9.01
N SER A 126 -8.12 -2.87 -8.96
CA SER A 126 -6.72 -2.68 -9.33
C SER A 126 -6.25 -3.78 -10.25
N THR A 127 -5.43 -3.41 -11.22
CA THR A 127 -4.94 -4.24 -12.32
C THR A 127 -3.42 -4.12 -12.46
N LYS A 128 -2.83 -4.98 -13.28
CA LYS A 128 -1.39 -4.96 -13.57
C LYS A 128 -0.91 -3.64 -14.19
N ASN A 129 -1.82 -2.84 -14.74
CA ASN A 129 -1.49 -1.54 -15.34
C ASN A 129 -1.31 -0.44 -14.29
N ASP A 130 -1.77 -0.66 -13.05
CA ASP A 130 -1.74 0.35 -11.98
C ASP A 130 -0.43 0.33 -11.18
N ILE A 131 0.36 -0.74 -11.30
CA ILE A 131 1.66 -0.90 -10.62
C ILE A 131 2.70 -1.26 -11.67
N SER A 132 3.88 -0.62 -11.62
CA SER A 132 4.97 -1.00 -12.50
C SER A 132 5.37 -2.45 -12.27
N GLU A 133 5.44 -3.24 -13.35
CA GLU A 133 5.74 -4.66 -13.28
C GLU A 133 7.02 -4.96 -12.48
N LYS A 134 8.06 -4.11 -12.57
CA LYS A 134 9.32 -4.32 -11.83
C LYS A 134 9.15 -4.38 -10.30
N TYR A 135 8.10 -3.81 -9.73
CA TYR A 135 7.94 -3.69 -8.27
C TYR A 135 7.18 -4.82 -7.61
N TYR A 136 6.49 -5.69 -8.36
CA TYR A 136 5.65 -6.69 -7.73
C TYR A 136 5.78 -8.07 -8.36
N LEU A 137 5.39 -9.08 -7.58
CA LEU A 137 5.03 -10.40 -8.07
C LEU A 137 3.57 -10.65 -7.68
N ALA A 138 2.79 -11.20 -8.59
CA ALA A 138 1.46 -11.72 -8.32
C ALA A 138 1.31 -13.01 -9.13
N MET A 139 0.97 -14.10 -8.46
CA MET A 139 0.83 -15.42 -9.09
C MET A 139 -0.25 -16.22 -8.38
N ALA A 140 -0.95 -17.07 -9.14
CA ALA A 140 -1.79 -18.12 -8.59
C ALA A 140 -1.54 -19.44 -9.31
N GLY A 141 -1.69 -20.57 -8.62
CA GLY A 141 -1.52 -21.89 -9.23
C GLY A 141 -1.73 -23.04 -8.26
N TYR A 142 -1.75 -24.24 -8.83
CA TYR A 142 -1.93 -25.49 -8.09
C TYR A 142 -0.62 -26.05 -7.54
N ASN A 143 -0.73 -26.83 -6.47
CA ASN A 143 0.37 -27.59 -5.91
C ASN A 143 0.96 -28.60 -6.91
N LYS A 144 0.12 -29.31 -7.68
CA LYS A 144 0.56 -30.25 -8.73
C LYS A 144 1.47 -29.62 -9.79
N ASP A 145 1.37 -28.30 -9.96
CA ASP A 145 2.15 -27.52 -10.91
C ASP A 145 3.35 -26.80 -10.27
N ASP A 146 3.75 -27.18 -9.06
CA ASP A 146 4.86 -26.57 -8.30
C ASP A 146 4.72 -25.04 -8.13
N ILE A 147 3.55 -24.57 -7.72
CA ILE A 147 3.30 -23.13 -7.53
C ILE A 147 4.29 -22.49 -6.55
N ILE A 148 4.67 -23.17 -5.46
CA ILE A 148 5.63 -22.65 -4.49
C ILE A 148 7.02 -22.51 -5.09
N GLY A 149 7.50 -23.51 -5.84
CA GLY A 149 8.78 -23.44 -6.53
C GLY A 149 8.81 -22.35 -7.58
N LYS A 150 7.73 -22.18 -8.35
CA LYS A 150 7.56 -21.10 -9.32
C LYS A 150 7.60 -19.71 -8.66
N ILE A 151 6.87 -19.51 -7.56
CA ILE A 151 6.89 -18.23 -6.82
C ILE A 151 8.30 -17.93 -6.32
N ASN A 152 8.95 -18.87 -5.63
CA ASN A 152 10.30 -18.66 -5.08
C ASN A 152 11.35 -18.38 -6.17
N ARG A 153 11.24 -19.04 -7.33
CA ARG A 153 12.12 -18.79 -8.48
C ARG A 153 11.94 -17.36 -9.00
N ASN A 154 10.68 -16.95 -9.25
CA ASN A 154 10.37 -15.61 -9.75
C ASN A 154 10.75 -14.50 -8.75
N LEU A 155 10.54 -14.73 -7.44
CA LEU A 155 10.98 -13.81 -6.39
C LEU A 155 12.49 -13.60 -6.42
N LYS A 156 13.27 -14.68 -6.51
CA LYS A 156 14.73 -14.63 -6.56
C LYS A 156 15.23 -13.96 -7.84
N GLU A 157 14.65 -14.31 -8.99
CA GLU A 157 15.02 -13.72 -10.29
C GLU A 157 14.75 -12.22 -10.32
N LYS A 158 13.61 -11.78 -9.76
CA LYS A 158 13.16 -10.40 -9.85
C LYS A 158 13.71 -9.48 -8.75
N PHE A 159 13.86 -9.99 -7.53
CA PHE A 159 14.21 -9.19 -6.35
C PHE A 159 15.53 -9.61 -5.69
N GLY A 160 16.23 -10.60 -6.24
CA GLY A 160 17.53 -11.04 -5.76
C GLY A 160 17.49 -11.81 -4.44
N GLY A 161 18.65 -11.87 -3.76
CA GLY A 161 18.85 -12.73 -2.58
C GLY A 161 18.14 -12.27 -1.31
N SER A 162 17.65 -11.02 -1.24
CA SER A 162 16.88 -10.50 -0.11
C SER A 162 15.39 -10.79 -0.22
N ALA A 163 14.94 -11.39 -1.33
CA ALA A 163 13.54 -11.75 -1.51
C ALA A 163 13.07 -12.74 -0.43
N PRO A 164 11.82 -12.62 0.05
CA PRO A 164 11.27 -13.57 1.00
C PRO A 164 11.19 -14.97 0.38
N LYS A 165 11.28 -16.00 1.22
CA LYS A 165 11.04 -17.38 0.81
C LYS A 165 9.64 -17.82 1.25
N VAL A 166 8.86 -18.29 0.30
CA VAL A 166 7.55 -18.91 0.50
C VAL A 166 7.79 -20.35 0.97
N THR A 167 7.25 -20.70 2.13
CA THR A 167 7.50 -21.96 2.87
C THR A 167 6.22 -22.69 3.28
N GLU A 168 5.10 -22.24 2.75
CA GLU A 168 3.78 -22.84 2.90
C GLU A 168 3.83 -24.33 2.54
N LYS A 169 3.01 -25.14 3.22
CA LYS A 169 2.92 -26.57 2.95
C LYS A 169 1.55 -26.85 2.36
N LEU A 170 1.51 -27.07 1.06
CA LEU A 170 0.34 -27.57 0.35
C LEU A 170 0.36 -29.10 0.41
N VAL A 171 -0.76 -29.71 0.81
CA VAL A 171 -0.86 -31.14 1.12
C VAL A 171 -1.34 -31.92 -0.10
N TYR A 172 -2.34 -31.41 -0.80
CA TYR A 172 -2.98 -32.10 -1.90
C TYR A 172 -2.57 -31.51 -3.26
N PRO A 173 -2.56 -32.31 -4.34
CA PRO A 173 -2.22 -31.82 -5.68
C PRO A 173 -3.10 -30.65 -6.17
N GLU A 174 -4.37 -30.62 -5.75
CA GLU A 174 -5.36 -29.61 -6.14
C GLU A 174 -5.39 -28.40 -5.19
N ASP A 175 -4.53 -28.34 -4.17
CA ASP A 175 -4.41 -27.16 -3.33
C ASP A 175 -3.94 -25.96 -4.16
N ILE A 176 -4.53 -24.79 -3.91
CA ILE A 176 -4.22 -23.56 -4.63
C ILE A 176 -3.51 -22.57 -3.71
N LEU A 177 -2.49 -21.91 -4.25
CA LEU A 177 -1.85 -20.77 -3.62
C LEU A 177 -1.99 -19.55 -4.54
N ALA A 178 -2.56 -18.48 -3.99
CA ALA A 178 -2.50 -17.14 -4.58
C ALA A 178 -1.56 -16.29 -3.72
N TYR A 179 -0.54 -15.72 -4.36
CA TYR A 179 0.54 -15.02 -3.67
C TYR A 179 0.85 -13.70 -4.35
N SER A 180 1.08 -12.68 -3.53
CA SER A 180 1.60 -11.41 -4.00
C SER A 180 2.73 -10.89 -3.12
N TYR A 181 3.61 -10.12 -3.75
CA TYR A 181 4.70 -9.43 -3.08
C TYR A 181 4.93 -8.08 -3.73
N LEU A 182 5.06 -7.03 -2.92
CA LEU A 182 5.44 -5.69 -3.35
C LEU A 182 6.83 -5.37 -2.79
N ASN A 183 7.74 -4.96 -3.66
CA ASN A 183 9.05 -4.44 -3.29
C ASN A 183 9.31 -3.16 -4.05
N VAL A 184 9.24 -2.05 -3.34
CA VAL A 184 9.47 -0.72 -3.88
C VAL A 184 10.37 0.07 -2.94
N ASP A 185 11.39 0.70 -3.50
CA ASP A 185 12.27 1.63 -2.79
C ASP A 185 12.01 3.04 -3.33
N LEU A 186 11.36 3.87 -2.51
CA LEU A 186 10.95 5.22 -2.88
C LEU A 186 11.97 6.23 -2.36
N GLN A 187 13.08 6.35 -3.07
CA GLN A 187 14.17 7.25 -2.69
C GLN A 187 13.83 8.71 -3.03
N PHE A 188 14.10 9.63 -2.10
CA PHE A 188 14.00 11.07 -2.37
C PHE A 188 15.20 11.56 -3.19
N MET A 189 14.98 12.58 -4.03
CA MET A 189 16.06 13.20 -4.80
C MET A 189 17.07 13.91 -3.90
N TYR A 190 16.59 14.59 -2.86
CA TYR A 190 17.40 15.22 -1.85
C TYR A 190 17.02 14.73 -0.45
N LYS A 191 18.02 14.43 0.39
CA LYS A 191 17.78 14.00 1.76
C LYS A 191 17.12 15.12 2.57
N PHE A 192 15.98 14.85 3.21
CA PHE A 192 15.37 15.76 4.19
C PHE A 192 16.21 15.86 5.47
N ASN A 193 16.09 16.97 6.20
CA ASN A 193 16.83 17.14 7.45
C ASN A 193 16.20 16.29 8.56
N GLU A 194 17.00 15.45 9.22
CA GLU A 194 16.58 14.80 10.47
C GLU A 194 16.39 15.87 11.57
N LEU A 195 15.25 15.86 12.25
CA LEU A 195 14.97 16.80 13.34
C LEU A 195 15.62 16.30 14.63
N ASN A 196 16.50 17.12 15.20
CA ASN A 196 17.26 16.76 16.40
C ASN A 196 16.36 16.65 17.65
N GLN A 197 15.22 17.34 17.63
CA GLN A 197 14.21 17.28 18.68
C GLN A 197 12.96 16.60 18.12
N PRO A 198 12.33 15.69 18.89
CA PRO A 198 11.08 15.07 18.47
C PRO A 198 9.98 16.12 18.35
N ILE A 199 9.01 15.87 17.47
CA ILE A 199 7.79 16.67 17.37
C ILE A 199 6.68 16.03 18.20
N ASN A 200 5.74 16.85 18.66
CA ASN A 200 4.54 16.34 19.31
C ASN A 200 3.54 15.91 18.24
N PHE A 201 3.22 14.62 18.21
CA PHE A 201 2.11 14.06 17.44
C PHE A 201 1.00 13.69 18.42
N LYS A 202 -0.01 14.56 18.52
CA LYS A 202 -0.97 14.55 19.65
C LYS A 202 -0.20 14.58 20.98
N ASN A 203 -0.37 13.56 21.83
CA ASN A 203 0.28 13.46 23.14
C ASN A 203 1.59 12.65 23.10
N THR A 204 2.07 12.28 21.91
CA THR A 204 3.25 11.41 21.74
C THR A 204 4.39 12.17 21.08
N LYS A 205 5.59 12.10 21.66
CA LYS A 205 6.82 12.62 21.04
C LYS A 205 7.31 11.63 19.99
N VAL A 206 7.41 12.06 18.73
CA VAL A 206 7.85 11.23 17.61
C VAL A 206 9.11 11.79 16.97
N LYS A 207 10.04 10.90 16.60
CA LYS A 207 11.18 11.27 15.75
C LYS A 207 10.67 11.72 14.38
N ALA A 208 11.40 12.63 13.77
CA ALA A 208 10.91 13.38 12.63
C ALA A 208 12.05 13.77 11.69
N PHE A 209 11.71 13.99 10.43
CA PHE A 209 12.56 14.63 9.44
C PHE A 209 11.72 15.63 8.63
N GLY A 210 12.35 16.61 7.98
CA GLY A 210 11.65 17.59 7.16
C GLY A 210 12.55 18.75 6.75
N ILE A 211 11.95 19.94 6.64
CA ILE A 211 12.65 21.19 6.31
C ILE A 211 12.71 22.04 7.60
N LYS A 212 13.90 22.14 8.23
CA LYS A 212 14.06 22.84 9.53
C LYS A 212 13.80 24.34 9.46
N LYS A 213 14.37 24.99 8.45
CA LYS A 213 14.22 26.44 8.21
C LYS A 213 14.33 26.68 6.72
N TYR A 214 13.25 27.10 6.09
CA TYR A 214 13.28 27.40 4.66
C TYR A 214 14.20 28.60 4.39
N ASN A 215 15.38 28.33 3.84
CA ASN A 215 16.36 29.30 3.39
C ASN A 215 16.76 28.98 1.93
N TYR A 216 17.53 29.86 1.29
CA TYR A 216 17.93 29.68 -0.10
C TYR A 216 18.75 28.38 -0.33
N SER A 217 19.56 27.94 0.64
CA SER A 217 20.31 26.68 0.55
C SER A 217 19.42 25.43 0.60
N ASP A 218 18.24 25.51 1.22
CA ASP A 218 17.27 24.40 1.31
C ASP A 218 16.20 24.43 0.20
N ALA A 219 16.31 25.37 -0.76
CA ALA A 219 15.35 25.51 -1.85
C ALA A 219 15.20 24.21 -2.67
N LYS A 220 16.28 23.43 -2.82
CA LYS A 220 16.24 22.13 -3.53
C LYS A 220 15.40 21.08 -2.80
N ILE A 221 15.44 21.04 -1.47
CA ILE A 221 14.62 20.15 -0.64
C ILE A 221 13.16 20.62 -0.67
N GLY A 222 12.91 21.93 -0.69
CA GLY A 222 11.57 22.47 -0.90
C GLY A 222 10.97 22.13 -2.26
N ASN A 223 11.77 22.16 -3.33
CA ASN A 223 11.32 21.94 -4.71
C ASN A 223 10.86 20.50 -5.00
N GLN A 224 11.21 19.53 -4.14
CA GLN A 224 10.70 18.16 -4.21
C GLN A 224 9.38 17.96 -3.42
N VAL A 225 8.83 19.02 -2.82
CA VAL A 225 7.51 19.01 -2.18
C VAL A 225 6.54 19.85 -3.00
N ASN A 226 5.52 19.21 -3.57
CA ASN A 226 4.44 19.88 -4.27
C ASN A 226 3.20 19.94 -3.37
N ILE A 227 2.58 21.12 -3.29
CA ILE A 227 1.25 21.29 -2.69
C ILE A 227 0.22 20.98 -3.76
N LEU A 228 -0.49 19.86 -3.62
CA LEU A 228 -1.56 19.49 -4.56
C LEU A 228 -2.88 20.17 -4.18
N TYR A 229 -3.14 20.28 -2.88
CA TYR A 229 -4.32 20.93 -2.32
C TYR A 229 -3.98 21.49 -0.93
N TYR A 230 -4.51 22.67 -0.61
CA TYR A 230 -4.35 23.29 0.71
C TYR A 230 -5.55 24.16 1.03
N LYS A 231 -6.22 23.83 2.14
CA LYS A 231 -7.26 24.69 2.73
C LYS A 231 -6.78 25.30 4.03
N ASN A 232 -6.13 24.51 4.88
CA ASN A 232 -5.51 24.96 6.14
C ASN A 232 -4.53 23.87 6.66
N ASP A 233 -3.92 24.12 7.81
CA ASP A 233 -2.89 23.24 8.40
C ASP A 233 -3.39 21.84 8.81
N SER A 234 -4.70 21.62 8.83
CA SER A 234 -5.33 20.32 9.13
C SER A 234 -6.10 19.72 7.94
N ASP A 235 -6.03 20.35 6.76
CA ASP A 235 -6.79 19.96 5.57
C ASP A 235 -5.97 20.30 4.31
N PHE A 236 -5.10 19.36 3.90
CA PHE A 236 -4.16 19.54 2.81
C PHE A 236 -3.69 18.21 2.19
N ILE A 237 -3.20 18.26 0.95
CA ILE A 237 -2.60 17.14 0.22
C ILE A 237 -1.30 17.61 -0.43
N ILE A 238 -0.26 16.80 -0.29
CA ILE A 238 1.05 17.04 -0.87
C ILE A 238 1.57 15.82 -1.62
N ASN A 239 2.44 16.08 -2.58
CA ASN A 239 3.24 15.07 -3.26
C ASN A 239 4.72 15.30 -2.94
N LEU A 240 5.39 14.25 -2.46
CA LEU A 240 6.84 14.21 -2.29
C LEU A 240 7.45 13.53 -3.51
N LYS A 241 8.17 14.29 -4.34
CA LYS A 241 8.84 13.76 -5.53
C LYS A 241 9.91 12.76 -5.12
N THR A 242 9.91 11.62 -5.79
CA THR A 242 10.97 10.63 -5.67
C THR A 242 12.04 10.85 -6.75
N GLN A 243 13.14 10.11 -6.68
CA GLN A 243 14.16 10.09 -7.73
C GLN A 243 13.61 9.57 -9.07
N ASN A 244 12.64 8.65 -9.02
CA ASN A 244 11.99 8.12 -10.20
C ASN A 244 10.73 8.93 -10.49
N SER A 245 10.71 9.67 -11.60
CA SER A 245 9.57 10.53 -11.97
C SER A 245 8.26 9.78 -12.22
N LYS A 246 8.27 8.45 -12.27
CA LYS A 246 7.07 7.60 -12.39
C LYS A 246 6.50 7.16 -11.04
N ASP A 247 7.22 7.38 -9.93
CA ASP A 247 6.79 6.98 -8.60
C ASP A 247 6.48 8.22 -7.77
N GLU A 248 5.32 8.22 -7.12
CA GLU A 248 4.84 9.35 -6.31
C GLU A 248 4.56 8.91 -4.88
N ILE A 249 4.88 9.78 -3.92
CA ILE A 249 4.43 9.63 -2.54
C ILE A 249 3.43 10.75 -2.27
N ILE A 250 2.17 10.39 -2.09
CA ILE A 250 1.12 11.33 -1.74
C ILE A 250 0.84 11.23 -0.24
N LEU A 251 0.88 12.37 0.45
CA LEU A 251 0.47 12.48 1.84
C LEU A 251 -0.76 13.37 1.90
N ALA A 252 -1.85 12.85 2.46
CA ALA A 252 -3.11 13.55 2.62
C ALA A 252 -3.45 13.65 4.11
N ASN A 253 -3.60 14.88 4.60
CA ASN A 253 -4.22 15.14 5.89
C ASN A 253 -5.62 15.71 5.62
N ILE A 254 -6.59 14.82 5.60
CA ILE A 254 -8.00 15.10 5.29
C ILE A 254 -8.88 14.36 6.27
N ASN A 255 -10.14 14.81 6.41
CA ASN A 255 -11.11 14.08 7.21
C ASN A 255 -11.42 12.73 6.53
N PRO A 256 -11.28 11.59 7.23
CA PRO A 256 -11.62 10.30 6.66
C PRO A 256 -13.13 10.20 6.42
N GLN A 257 -13.51 9.55 5.33
CA GLN A 257 -14.88 9.10 5.09
C GLN A 257 -15.11 7.73 5.76
N ASN A 258 -16.26 7.11 5.49
CA ASN A 258 -16.58 5.80 6.07
C ASN A 258 -15.61 4.69 5.63
N THR A 259 -15.12 4.73 4.39
CA THR A 259 -14.20 3.74 3.83
C THR A 259 -12.93 4.39 3.28
N LEU A 260 -11.88 3.58 3.07
CA LEU A 260 -10.67 4.05 2.40
C LEU A 260 -10.98 4.51 0.97
N LEU A 261 -11.83 3.76 0.25
CA LEU A 261 -12.23 4.11 -1.12
C LEU A 261 -12.92 5.48 -1.18
N ASP A 262 -13.90 5.74 -0.32
CA ASP A 262 -14.60 7.02 -0.28
C ASP A 262 -13.65 8.17 0.07
N THR A 263 -12.69 7.91 0.95
CA THR A 263 -11.69 8.89 1.37
C THR A 263 -10.78 9.30 0.20
N ILE A 264 -10.30 8.34 -0.61
CA ILE A 264 -9.42 8.64 -1.74
C ILE A 264 -10.14 9.24 -2.95
N LEU A 265 -11.46 9.07 -3.04
CA LEU A 265 -12.31 9.66 -4.08
C LEU A 265 -12.82 11.06 -3.74
N THR A 266 -12.56 11.54 -2.52
CA THR A 266 -12.93 12.89 -2.10
C THR A 266 -12.09 13.93 -2.87
N PRO A 267 -12.71 14.99 -3.45
CA PRO A 267 -12.03 15.98 -4.29
C PRO A 267 -11.05 16.89 -3.54
#